data_AF-A0A7G6TVL9-F1
#
_entry.id   AF-A0A7G6TVL9-F1
#
_cell.length_a   1.000
_cell.length_b   1.000
_cell.length_c   1.000
_cell.angle_alpha   90.00
_cell.angle_beta   90.00
_cell.angle_gamma   90.00
#
_symmetry.space_group_name_H-M   'P 1'
#
loop_
_entity.id
_entity.type
_entity.pdbx_description
1 polymer ?
#
loop_
_entity_poly.entity_id
_entity_poly.type
_entity_poly.pdbx_seq_one_letter_code
_entity_poly.pdbx_strand_id
1 'polypeptide(L)' 'MKNFSHAAFPPDTISVMKQALDGAVSTLPHPVNSAHVQSIAESILRTTSEGERDPTMLQTMALLELRITQRD' A
#
# COMPACT_ATOMS: atom_id res chain seq x y z
N MET A 1 2.31 -6.24 -10.16
CA MET A 1 3.64 -6.42 -9.53
C MET A 1 4.80 -6.52 -10.55
N LYS A 2 5.07 -5.48 -11.36
CA LYS A 2 6.10 -5.56 -12.44
C LYS A 2 7.47 -4.92 -12.11
N ASN A 3 7.63 -4.23 -10.97
CA ASN A 3 8.83 -3.41 -10.72
C ASN A 3 9.54 -3.67 -9.37
N PHE A 4 9.14 -4.69 -8.59
CA PHE A 4 9.67 -4.89 -7.23
C PHE A 4 10.71 -6.01 -7.10
N SER A 5 11.11 -6.65 -8.20
CA SER A 5 11.93 -7.87 -8.22
C SER A 5 13.34 -7.73 -7.63
N HIS A 6 13.77 -6.53 -7.25
CA HIS A 6 15.07 -6.24 -6.63
C HIS A 6 14.98 -5.43 -5.32
N ALA A 7 13.78 -5.17 -4.80
CA ALA A 7 13.62 -4.36 -3.62
C ALA A 7 13.90 -5.20 -2.36
N ALA A 8 15.12 -5.13 -1.85
CA ALA A 8 15.48 -5.65 -0.53
C ALA A 8 15.10 -4.61 0.53
N PHE A 9 13.96 -4.81 1.20
CA PHE A 9 13.55 -3.95 2.30
C PHE A 9 14.06 -4.51 3.63
N PRO A 10 14.58 -3.67 4.55
CA PRO A 10 14.92 -4.11 5.89
C PRO A 10 13.66 -4.53 6.65
N PRO A 11 13.76 -5.41 7.67
CA PRO A 11 12.61 -5.95 8.39
C PRO A 11 11.76 -4.87 9.08
N ASP A 12 12.39 -3.77 9.48
CA ASP A 12 11.72 -2.60 10.03
C ASP A 12 10.77 -1.96 9.01
N THR A 13 11.26 -1.72 7.78
CA THR A 13 10.44 -1.21 6.67
C THR A 13 9.32 -2.17 6.27
N ILE A 14 9.56 -3.48 6.32
CA ILE A 14 8.51 -4.47 6.07
C ILE A 14 7.41 -4.38 7.14
N SER A 15 7.78 -4.15 8.40
CA SER A 15 6.82 -3.99 9.50
C SER A 15 5.94 -2.75 9.31
N VAL A 16 6.54 -1.63 8.89
CA VAL A 16 5.82 -0.40 8.53
C VAL A 16 4.86 -0.64 7.37
N MET A 17 5.32 -1.26 6.28
CA MET A 17 4.47 -1.56 5.11
C MET A 17 3.29 -2.45 5.48
N LYS A 18 3.51 -3.46 6.34
CA LYS A 18 2.46 -4.34 6.83
C LYS A 18 1.43 -3.58 7.66
N GLN A 19 1.87 -2.71 8.56
CA GLN A 19 0.98 -1.89 9.37
C GLN A 19 0.10 -0.97 8.51
N ALA A 20 0.70 -0.32 7.51
CA ALA A 20 -0.03 0.53 6.56
C ALA A 20 -1.06 -0.28 5.75
N LEU A 21 -0.70 -1.49 5.31
CA LEU A 21 -1.59 -2.38 4.54
C LEU A 21 -2.77 -2.84 5.40
N ASP A 22 -2.52 -3.35 6.60
CA ASP A 22 -3.57 -3.82 7.52
C ASP A 22 -4.54 -2.67 7.86
N GLY A 23 -3.99 -1.48 8.13
CA GLY A 23 -4.78 -0.26 8.37
C GLY A 23 -5.65 0.11 7.17
N ALA A 24 -5.08 0.13 5.96
CA ALA A 24 -5.82 0.45 4.75
C ALA A 24 -6.94 -0.57 4.46
N VAL A 25 -6.64 -1.86 4.55
CA VAL A 25 -7.60 -2.95 4.29
C VAL A 25 -8.75 -2.92 5.31
N SER A 26 -8.46 -2.61 6.57
CA SER A 26 -9.50 -2.48 7.61
C SER A 26 -10.50 -1.34 7.35
N THR A 27 -10.16 -0.37 6.50
CA THR A 27 -11.08 0.72 6.12
C THR A 27 -11.95 0.40 4.89
N LEU A 28 -11.68 -0.72 4.21
CA LEU A 28 -12.42 -1.09 3.01
C LEU A 28 -13.83 -1.60 3.34
N PRO A 29 -14.85 -1.24 2.53
CA PRO A 29 -16.19 -1.77 2.69
C PRO A 29 -16.22 -3.26 2.34
N HIS A 30 -17.08 -4.01 3.04
CA HIS A 30 -17.30 -5.42 2.73
C HIS A 30 -18.29 -5.57 1.56
N PRO A 31 -18.06 -6.51 0.63
CA PRO A 31 -16.94 -7.46 0.59
C PRO A 31 -15.61 -6.82 0.13
N VAL A 32 -14.52 -7.18 0.79
CA VAL A 32 -13.17 -6.72 0.41
C VAL A 32 -12.78 -7.35 -0.93
N ASN A 33 -12.53 -6.50 -1.93
CA ASN A 33 -12.09 -6.94 -3.25
C ASN A 33 -10.56 -7.11 -3.28
N SER A 34 -10.09 -8.29 -3.68
CA SER A 34 -8.65 -8.58 -3.83
C SER A 34 -7.92 -7.60 -4.75
N ALA A 35 -8.61 -7.05 -5.76
CA ALA A 35 -8.05 -6.01 -6.63
C ALA A 35 -7.75 -4.70 -5.86
N HIS A 36 -8.59 -4.33 -4.90
CA HIS A 36 -8.34 -3.16 -4.04
C HIS A 36 -7.14 -3.40 -3.13
N VAL A 37 -7.07 -4.58 -2.51
CA VAL A 37 -5.93 -4.97 -1.66
C VAL A 37 -4.62 -4.95 -2.45
N GLN A 38 -4.65 -5.48 -3.69
CA GLN A 38 -3.48 -5.47 -4.56
C GLN A 38 -3.06 -4.03 -4.93
N SER A 39 -4.00 -3.17 -5.31
CA SER A 39 -3.71 -1.77 -5.65
C SER A 39 -3.12 -1.00 -4.47
N ILE A 40 -3.65 -1.20 -3.25
CA ILE A 40 -3.09 -0.63 -2.02
C ILE A 40 -1.66 -1.12 -1.80
N ALA A 41 -1.42 -2.43 -1.88
CA ALA A 41 -0.10 -3.00 -1.67
C ALA A 41 0.92 -2.47 -2.69
N GLU A 42 0.54 -2.33 -3.97
CA GLU A 42 1.40 -1.78 -5.01
C GLU A 42 1.73 -0.30 -4.77
N SER A 43 0.77 0.49 -4.29
CA SER A 43 1.00 1.89 -3.91
C SER A 43 1.97 1.99 -2.73
N ILE A 44 1.73 1.24 -1.65
CA ILE A 44 2.61 1.22 -0.46
C ILE A 44 4.04 0.85 -0.85
N LEU A 45 4.22 -0.19 -1.67
CA LEU A 45 5.53 -0.63 -2.12
C LEU A 45 6.25 0.44 -2.96
N ARG A 46 5.52 1.15 -3.83
CA ARG A 46 6.09 2.25 -4.64
C ARG A 46 6.49 3.42 -3.75
N THR A 47 5.61 3.91 -2.89
CA THR A 47 5.88 5.07 -2.01
C THR A 47 7.01 4.75 -1.02
N THR A 48 7.08 3.52 -0.53
CA THR A 48 8.21 3.06 0.31
C THR A 48 9.51 3.00 -0.48
N SER A 49 9.47 2.56 -1.75
CA SER A 49 10.63 2.58 -2.64
C SER A 49 11.11 4.00 -2.97
N GLU A 50 10.24 5.00 -2.89
CA GLU A 50 10.57 6.43 -3.05
C GLU A 50 11.19 7.04 -1.78
N GLY A 51 11.20 6.30 -0.67
CA GLY A 51 11.87 6.67 0.58
C GLY A 51 10.93 6.96 1.75
N GLU A 52 9.62 6.90 1.54
CA GLU A 52 8.63 7.07 2.60
C GLU A 52 8.70 5.91 3.61
N ARG A 53 8.61 6.25 4.89
CA ARG A 53 8.67 5.28 5.99
C ARG A 53 7.63 5.54 7.08
N ASP A 54 6.78 6.54 6.91
CA ASP A 54 5.67 6.77 7.83
C ASP A 54 4.47 5.87 7.44
N PRO A 55 4.00 4.99 8.35
CA PRO A 55 2.91 4.06 8.04
C PRO A 55 1.58 4.78 7.77
N THR A 56 1.35 5.93 8.39
CA THR A 56 0.12 6.72 8.22
C THR A 56 0.10 7.41 6.86
N MET A 57 1.25 7.94 6.43
CA MET A 57 1.44 8.53 5.11
C MET A 57 1.26 7.48 4.01
N LEU A 58 1.89 6.31 4.16
CA LEU A 58 1.75 5.19 3.23
C LEU A 58 0.30 4.73 3.10
N GLN A 59 -0.41 4.59 4.22
CA GLN A 59 -1.84 4.25 4.22
C GLN A 59 -2.67 5.32 3.49
N THR A 60 -2.43 6.59 3.80
CA THR A 60 -3.19 7.71 3.23
C THR A 60 -3.02 7.79 1.72
N MET A 61 -1.77 7.68 1.24
CA MET A 61 -1.47 7.69 -0.19
C MET A 61 -2.11 6.51 -0.91
N ALA A 62 -2.01 5.30 -0.34
CA ALA A 62 -2.59 4.12 -0.93
C ALA A 62 -4.13 4.18 -1.04
N LEU A 63 -4.80 4.72 -0.02
CA LEU A 63 -6.25 4.93 -0.08
C LEU A 63 -6.64 6.03 -1.06
N LEU A 64 -5.87 7.12 -1.14
CA LEU A 64 -6.10 8.20 -2.10
C LEU A 64 -5.96 7.70 -3.53
N GLU A 65 -4.88 6.97 -3.82
CA GLU A 65 -4.65 6.38 -5.15
C GLU A 65 -5.74 5.38 -5.52
N LEU A 66 -6.15 4.52 -4.60
CA LEU A 66 -7.26 3.59 -4.85
C LEU A 66 -8.52 4.36 -5.30
N ARG A 67 -8.86 5.46 -4.62
CA ARG A 67 -10.01 6.30 -4.99
C ARG A 67 -9.88 6.95 -6.36
N ILE A 68 -8.67 7.31 -6.79
CA ILE A 68 -8.42 7.88 -8.12
C ILE A 68 -8.60 6.80 -9.18
N THR A 69 -8.02 5.62 -8.99
CA THR A 69 -8.11 4.49 -9.93
C THR A 69 -9.54 3.95 -10.08
N GLN A 70 -10.40 4.08 -9.06
CA GLN A 70 -11.81 3.66 -9.18
C GLN A 70 -12.68 4.58 -10.04
N ARG A 71 -12.20 5.78 -10.39
CA ARG A 71 -12.98 6.78 -11.13
C ARG A 71 -12.74 6.75 -12.64
N ASP A 72 -11.82 5.91 -13.10
CA ASP A 72 -11.48 5.69 -14.52
C ASP A 72 -12.25 4.49 -15.10
#